data_AF-S9UR57-F1
#
_entry.id   AF-S9UR57-F1
#
_cell.length_a   1.000
_cell.length_b   1.000
_cell.length_c   1.000
_cell.angle_alpha   90.00
_cell.angle_beta   90.00
_cell.angle_gamma   90.00
#
_symmetry.space_group_name_H-M   'P 1'
#
loop_
_entity.id
_entity.type
_entity.pdbx_description
1 polymer ?
#
loop_
_entity_poly.entity_id
_entity_poly.type
_entity_poly.pdbx_seq_one_letter_code
_entity_poly.pdbx_strand_id
1 'polypeptide(L)'
;MAAKYYRTSGSKVTATEIVQKMADAKARSGDYAAAQQQFDQLARDALDDPLSRGNARKLFFSALLAQLAGMTPDTLMEAVGVLEETFNEYQELDVQFNVHTREHMLITALIDALQEENVEGFEEAVCEYDNICPLDATRQKMLTKAKATLRSRVNDLR
;
A
#
# COMPACT_ATOMS: atom_id res chain seq x y z
N MET A 1 -19.43 -0.65 35.79
CA MET A 1 -18.37 0.16 35.16
C MET A 1 -18.28 -0.15 33.67
N ALA A 2 -19.18 0.38 32.84
CA ALA A 2 -19.22 0.03 31.39
C ALA A 2 -19.65 1.20 30.48
N ALA A 3 -19.59 2.45 30.95
CA ALA A 3 -20.13 3.60 30.20
C ALA A 3 -19.11 4.72 29.93
N LYS A 4 -17.86 4.60 30.41
CA LYS A 4 -16.81 5.62 30.21
C LYS A 4 -15.79 5.32 29.12
N TYR A 5 -15.81 4.13 28.51
CA TYR A 5 -14.89 3.78 27.41
C TYR A 5 -15.43 4.02 26.00
N TYR A 6 -16.70 4.38 25.84
CA TYR A 6 -17.32 4.47 24.50
C TYR A 6 -17.20 5.84 23.82
N ARG A 7 -16.80 6.90 24.52
CA ARG A 7 -16.82 8.26 23.96
C ARG A 7 -15.50 8.73 23.36
N THR A 8 -14.38 8.19 23.82
CA THR A 8 -13.05 8.57 23.30
C THR A 8 -12.63 7.72 22.11
N SER A 9 -13.06 6.45 22.05
CA SER A 9 -12.75 5.57 20.92
C SER A 9 -13.53 5.91 19.65
N GLY A 10 -14.76 6.41 19.78
CA GLY A 10 -15.58 6.83 18.63
C GLY A 10 -14.91 7.94 17.81
N SER A 11 -14.38 8.98 18.46
CA SER A 11 -13.75 10.11 17.77
C SER A 11 -12.47 9.74 17.02
N LYS A 12 -11.65 8.83 17.56
CA LYS A 12 -10.42 8.35 16.90
C LYS A 12 -10.73 7.52 15.66
N VAL A 13 -11.66 6.57 15.76
CA VAL A 13 -12.07 5.73 14.63
C VAL A 13 -12.63 6.59 13.51
N THR A 14 -13.50 7.56 13.83
CA THR A 14 -14.04 8.47 12.81
C THR A 14 -12.95 9.34 12.17
N ALA A 15 -11.94 9.78 12.93
CA ALA A 15 -10.82 10.53 12.38
C ALA A 15 -9.97 9.69 11.42
N THR A 16 -9.62 8.45 11.79
CA THR A 16 -8.89 7.52 10.92
C THR A 16 -9.66 7.24 9.63
N GLU A 17 -10.97 7.02 9.69
CA GLU A 17 -11.81 6.82 8.51
C GLU A 17 -11.87 8.04 7.59
N ILE A 18 -11.93 9.26 8.16
CA ILE A 18 -11.91 10.50 7.38
C ILE A 18 -10.56 10.67 6.68
N VAL A 19 -9.45 10.44 7.39
CA VAL A 19 -8.10 10.59 6.82
C VAL A 19 -7.84 9.51 5.77
N GLN A 20 -8.32 8.28 5.96
CA GLN A 20 -8.29 7.25 4.90
C GLN A 20 -9.02 7.71 3.64
N LYS A 21 -10.24 8.26 3.78
CA LYS A 21 -10.98 8.82 2.64
C LYS A 21 -10.25 9.98 1.97
N MET A 22 -9.55 10.82 2.74
CA MET A 22 -8.73 11.90 2.19
C MET A 22 -7.53 11.34 1.41
N ALA A 23 -6.86 10.32 1.92
CA ALA A 23 -5.77 9.64 1.25
C ALA A 23 -6.25 8.95 -0.04
N ASP A 24 -7.40 8.29 -0.01
CA ASP A 24 -8.08 7.76 -1.20
C ASP A 24 -8.39 8.85 -2.23
N ALA A 25 -8.89 10.00 -1.78
CA ALA A 25 -9.18 11.12 -2.67
C ALA A 25 -7.91 11.67 -3.32
N LYS A 26 -6.81 11.80 -2.57
CA LYS A 26 -5.49 12.22 -3.09
C LYS A 26 -4.93 11.24 -4.10
N ALA A 27 -5.01 9.94 -3.81
CA ALA A 27 -4.59 8.91 -4.76
C ALA A 27 -5.44 8.95 -6.04
N ARG A 28 -6.74 9.27 -5.93
CA ARG A 28 -7.63 9.44 -7.09
C ARG A 28 -7.30 10.67 -7.92
N SER A 29 -6.90 11.77 -7.28
CA SER A 29 -6.47 13.01 -7.95
C SER A 29 -5.08 12.93 -8.56
N GLY A 30 -4.32 11.86 -8.28
CA GLY A 30 -2.98 11.62 -8.82
C GLY A 30 -1.85 12.10 -7.93
N ASP A 31 -2.15 12.54 -6.70
CA ASP A 31 -1.17 12.97 -5.71
C ASP A 31 -0.81 11.78 -4.80
N TYR A 32 -0.06 10.83 -5.37
CA TYR A 32 0.30 9.58 -4.71
C TYR A 32 1.29 9.78 -3.56
N ALA A 33 2.18 10.76 -3.66
CA ALA A 33 3.13 11.10 -2.61
C ALA A 33 2.41 11.58 -1.34
N ALA A 34 1.43 12.49 -1.50
CA ALA A 34 0.64 12.94 -0.37
C ALA A 34 -0.29 11.85 0.18
N ALA A 35 -0.76 10.92 -0.67
CA ALA A 35 -1.53 9.76 -0.22
C ALA A 35 -0.68 8.79 0.60
N GLN A 36 0.53 8.46 0.12
CA GLN A 36 1.49 7.60 0.82
C GLN A 36 1.81 8.15 2.21
N GLN A 37 2.17 9.43 2.32
CA GLN A 37 2.49 10.05 3.61
C GLN A 37 1.33 9.97 4.61
N GLN A 38 0.09 10.16 4.14
CA GLN A 38 -1.07 10.04 5.03
C GLN A 38 -1.34 8.60 5.46
N PHE A 39 -1.15 7.63 4.57
CA PHE A 39 -1.30 6.22 4.93
C PHE A 39 -0.21 5.77 5.91
N ASP A 40 1.06 6.16 5.70
CA ASP A 40 2.17 5.87 6.60
C ASP A 40 1.92 6.46 8.00
N GLN A 41 1.58 7.75 8.08
CA GLN A 41 1.32 8.40 9.35
C GLN A 41 0.16 7.74 10.12
N LEU A 42 -0.93 7.42 9.41
CA LEU A 42 -2.05 6.69 10.00
C LEU A 42 -1.66 5.29 10.47
N ALA A 43 -0.79 4.60 9.73
CA ALA A 43 -0.34 3.26 10.09
C ALA A 43 0.50 3.29 11.37
N ARG A 44 1.42 4.27 11.50
CA ARG A 44 2.21 4.50 12.71
C ARG A 44 1.31 4.81 13.92
N ASP A 45 0.35 5.71 13.76
CA ASP A 45 -0.63 6.02 14.80
C ASP A 45 -1.45 4.78 15.20
N ALA A 46 -1.74 3.90 14.24
CA ALA A 46 -2.47 2.66 14.48
C ALA A 46 -1.62 1.60 15.22
N LEU A 47 -0.29 1.61 15.10
CA LEU A 47 0.58 0.71 15.86
C LEU A 47 0.63 1.05 17.36
N ASP A 48 0.50 2.34 17.70
CA ASP A 48 0.46 2.84 19.07
C ASP A 48 -0.86 2.48 19.80
N ASP A 49 -1.94 2.20 19.07
CA ASP A 49 -3.24 1.84 19.65
C ASP A 49 -3.54 0.32 19.49
N PRO A 50 -3.62 -0.46 20.58
CA PRO A 50 -3.89 -1.90 20.51
C PRO A 50 -5.20 -2.27 19.80
N LEU A 51 -6.19 -1.37 19.77
CA LEU A 51 -7.47 -1.59 19.09
C LEU A 51 -7.37 -1.38 17.58
N SER A 52 -6.44 -0.51 17.15
CA SER A 52 -6.23 -0.12 15.75
C SER A 52 -5.07 -0.87 15.10
N ARG A 53 -4.22 -1.53 15.90
CA ARG A 53 -3.03 -2.28 15.43
C ARG A 53 -3.37 -3.30 14.35
N GLY A 54 -4.51 -3.98 14.46
CA GLY A 54 -4.97 -4.92 13.43
C GLY A 54 -5.25 -4.27 12.06
N ASN A 55 -5.40 -2.95 12.01
CA ASN A 55 -5.62 -2.17 10.80
C ASN A 55 -4.33 -1.52 10.27
N ALA A 56 -3.26 -1.42 11.06
CA ALA A 56 -1.98 -0.84 10.67
C ALA A 56 -1.43 -1.52 9.41
N ARG A 57 -1.50 -2.85 9.35
CA ARG A 57 -1.12 -3.65 8.18
C ARG A 57 -1.79 -3.19 6.88
N LYS A 58 -3.10 -2.97 6.93
CA LYS A 58 -3.88 -2.55 5.75
C LYS A 58 -3.52 -1.14 5.30
N LEU A 59 -3.15 -0.28 6.25
CA LEU A 59 -2.68 1.08 6.00
C LEU A 59 -1.29 1.08 5.37
N PHE A 60 -0.35 0.29 5.92
CA PHE A 60 0.98 0.09 5.31
C PHE A 60 0.89 -0.45 3.90
N PHE A 61 0.05 -1.46 3.67
CA PHE A 61 -0.21 -1.98 2.34
C PHE A 61 -0.74 -0.90 1.38
N SER A 62 -1.70 -0.09 1.81
CA SER A 62 -2.19 1.05 1.01
C SER A 62 -1.11 2.12 0.76
N ALA A 63 -0.20 2.36 1.71
CA ALA A 63 0.93 3.28 1.52
C ALA A 63 1.90 2.77 0.44
N LEU A 64 2.25 1.49 0.47
CA LEU A 64 3.13 0.85 -0.52
C LEU A 64 2.51 0.90 -1.92
N LEU A 65 1.21 0.62 -2.05
CA LEU A 65 0.50 0.74 -3.33
C LEU A 65 0.49 2.18 -3.86
N ALA A 66 0.34 3.17 -2.97
CA ALA A 66 0.40 4.56 -3.37
C ALA A 66 1.80 4.93 -3.89
N GLN A 67 2.86 4.53 -3.17
CA GLN A 67 4.24 4.71 -3.61
C GLN A 67 4.50 4.09 -4.98
N LEU A 68 4.05 2.85 -5.17
CA LEU A 68 4.14 2.09 -6.42
C LEU A 68 3.40 2.77 -7.59
N ALA A 69 2.23 3.36 -7.35
CA ALA A 69 1.48 4.11 -8.37
C ALA A 69 2.09 5.50 -8.68
N GLY A 70 2.91 6.04 -7.77
CA GLY A 70 3.64 7.30 -7.94
C GLY A 70 4.90 7.18 -8.78
N MET A 71 5.35 5.96 -9.10
CA MET A 71 6.57 5.70 -9.85
C MET A 71 6.48 6.17 -11.31
N THR A 72 7.59 6.68 -11.82
CA THR A 72 7.79 7.05 -13.22
C THR A 72 8.70 6.02 -13.90
N PRO A 73 8.60 5.85 -15.24
CA PRO A 73 9.42 4.86 -15.95
C PRO A 73 10.92 5.19 -15.88
N ASP A 74 11.29 6.47 -15.81
CA ASP A 74 12.69 6.90 -15.74
C ASP A 74 13.37 6.50 -14.43
N THR A 75 12.68 6.65 -13.30
CA THR A 75 13.21 6.37 -11.95
C THR A 75 12.65 5.08 -11.36
N LEU A 76 12.13 4.17 -12.20
CA LEU A 76 11.43 2.97 -11.74
C LEU A 76 12.34 2.11 -10.85
N MET A 77 13.56 1.80 -11.30
CA MET A 77 14.51 0.97 -10.54
C MET A 77 14.92 1.60 -9.21
N GLU A 78 15.17 2.91 -9.19
CA GLU A 78 15.48 3.63 -7.95
C GLU A 78 14.28 3.60 -6.99
N ALA A 79 13.08 3.83 -7.52
CA ALA A 79 11.86 3.82 -6.73
C ALA A 79 11.51 2.44 -6.18
N VAL A 80 11.84 1.36 -6.91
CA VAL A 80 11.69 -0.03 -6.45
C VAL A 80 12.62 -0.31 -5.27
N GLY A 81 13.88 0.15 -5.32
CA GLY A 81 14.80 0.04 -4.18
C GLY A 81 14.27 0.75 -2.92
N VAL A 82 13.74 1.97 -3.09
CA VAL A 82 13.11 2.70 -1.98
C VAL A 82 11.84 2.01 -1.47
N LEU A 83 11.08 1.35 -2.36
CA LEU A 83 9.90 0.55 -1.99
C LEU A 83 10.30 -0.66 -1.13
N GLU A 84 11.37 -1.38 -1.49
CA GLU A 84 11.92 -2.47 -0.69
C GLU A 84 12.39 -2.00 0.69
N GLU A 85 13.11 -0.88 0.77
CA GLU A 85 13.55 -0.32 2.04
C GLU A 85 12.35 0.02 2.94
N THR A 86 11.34 0.66 2.37
CA THR A 86 10.10 1.04 3.07
C THR A 86 9.33 -0.20 3.52
N PHE A 87 9.27 -1.23 2.66
CA PHE A 87 8.62 -2.50 2.96
C PHE A 87 9.29 -3.21 4.14
N ASN A 88 10.63 -3.29 4.13
CA ASN A 88 11.39 -3.87 5.24
C ASN A 88 11.16 -3.10 6.54
N GLU A 89 11.18 -1.76 6.51
CA GLU A 89 10.87 -0.92 7.69
C GLU A 89 9.48 -1.27 8.26
N TYR A 90 8.47 -1.44 7.42
CA TYR A 90 7.12 -1.80 7.88
C TYR A 90 7.05 -3.19 8.52
N GLN A 91 7.88 -4.14 8.07
CA GLN A 91 7.98 -5.47 8.70
C GLN A 91 8.68 -5.41 10.06
N GLU A 92 9.64 -4.50 10.23
CA GLU A 92 10.28 -4.27 11.52
C GLU A 92 9.33 -3.58 12.51
N LEU A 93 8.49 -2.66 12.02
CA LEU A 93 7.49 -1.96 12.82
C LEU A 93 6.30 -2.84 13.21
N ASP A 94 5.80 -3.67 12.31
CA ASP A 94 4.71 -4.62 12.57
C ASP A 94 5.17 -6.07 12.35
N VAL A 95 5.55 -6.75 13.45
CA VAL A 95 5.90 -8.18 13.43
C VAL A 95 4.78 -9.10 12.91
N GLN A 96 3.54 -8.59 12.83
CA GLN A 96 2.44 -9.34 12.22
C GLN A 96 2.38 -9.21 10.70
N PHE A 97 3.06 -8.24 10.11
CA PHE A 97 3.26 -8.10 8.68
C PHE A 97 4.39 -9.03 8.23
N ASN A 98 4.10 -10.32 8.23
CA ASN A 98 5.07 -11.37 7.96
C ASN A 98 4.78 -12.10 6.65
N VAL A 99 5.69 -13.01 6.28
CA VAL A 99 5.68 -13.79 5.04
C VAL A 99 4.40 -14.60 4.82
N HIS A 100 3.64 -14.89 5.88
CA HIS A 100 2.38 -15.64 5.80
C HIS A 100 1.18 -14.75 5.45
N THR A 101 1.35 -13.43 5.39
CA THR A 101 0.29 -12.50 5.04
C THR A 101 0.20 -12.32 3.53
N ARG A 102 -1.03 -12.26 3.02
CA ARG A 102 -1.28 -12.15 1.57
C ARG A 102 -0.76 -10.83 1.03
N GLU A 103 -0.89 -9.76 1.82
CA GLU A 103 -0.38 -8.44 1.49
C GLU A 103 1.14 -8.44 1.33
N HIS A 104 1.86 -9.13 2.23
CA HIS A 104 3.30 -9.29 2.10
C HIS A 104 3.66 -10.07 0.83
N MET A 105 3.04 -11.24 0.62
CA MET A 105 3.30 -12.07 -0.57
C MET A 105 3.08 -11.29 -1.87
N LEU A 106 1.99 -10.50 -1.95
CA LEU A 106 1.70 -9.67 -3.10
C LEU A 106 2.80 -8.61 -3.29
N ILE A 107 3.14 -7.83 -2.26
CA ILE A 107 4.15 -6.77 -2.40
C ILE A 107 5.50 -7.34 -2.82
N THR A 108 5.94 -8.45 -2.24
CA THR A 108 7.18 -9.13 -2.64
C THR A 108 7.13 -9.53 -4.11
N ALA A 109 6.04 -10.17 -4.55
CA ALA A 109 5.89 -10.56 -5.96
C ALA A 109 5.85 -9.35 -6.91
N LEU A 110 5.27 -8.22 -6.49
CA LEU A 110 5.27 -7.00 -7.29
C LEU A 110 6.66 -6.38 -7.38
N ILE A 111 7.44 -6.40 -6.30
CA ILE A 111 8.83 -5.94 -6.28
C ILE A 111 9.67 -6.80 -7.22
N ASP A 112 9.61 -8.13 -7.09
CA ASP A 112 10.33 -9.06 -7.96
C ASP A 112 9.96 -8.83 -9.43
N ALA A 113 8.66 -8.73 -9.74
CA ALA A 113 8.19 -8.46 -11.10
C ALA A 113 8.65 -7.10 -11.65
N LEU A 114 8.79 -6.07 -10.79
CA LEU A 114 9.32 -4.77 -11.19
C LEU A 114 10.83 -4.81 -11.44
N GLN A 115 11.58 -5.56 -10.63
CA GLN A 115 13.02 -5.76 -10.79
C GLN A 115 13.36 -6.59 -12.04
N GLU A 116 12.57 -7.62 -12.34
CA GLU A 116 12.70 -8.43 -13.56
C GLU A 116 12.10 -7.78 -14.79
N GLU A 117 11.48 -6.60 -14.64
CA GLU A 117 10.73 -5.90 -15.70
C GLU A 117 9.64 -6.79 -16.34
N ASN A 118 9.06 -7.69 -15.54
CA ASN A 118 8.12 -8.71 -15.95
C ASN A 118 6.66 -8.25 -15.76
N VAL A 119 6.08 -7.68 -16.82
CA VAL A 119 4.68 -7.21 -16.82
C VAL A 119 3.68 -8.36 -16.60
N GLU A 120 3.97 -9.56 -17.10
CA GLU A 120 3.09 -10.73 -16.97
C GLU A 120 3.07 -11.24 -15.53
N GLY A 121 4.24 -11.33 -14.89
CA GLY A 121 4.36 -11.71 -13.48
C GLY A 121 3.67 -10.72 -12.54
N PHE A 122 3.75 -9.42 -12.85
CA PHE A 122 3.01 -8.39 -12.11
C PHE A 122 1.49 -8.62 -12.20
N GLU A 123 0.99 -8.90 -13.40
CA GLU A 123 -0.45 -9.11 -13.64
C GLU A 123 -0.96 -10.40 -12.99
N GLU A 124 -0.18 -11.47 -13.06
CA GLU A 124 -0.49 -12.75 -12.41
C GLU A 124 -0.60 -12.59 -10.89
N ALA A 125 0.39 -11.97 -10.25
CA ALA A 125 0.38 -11.73 -8.81
C ALA A 125 -0.85 -10.91 -8.35
N VAL A 126 -1.20 -9.85 -9.10
CA VAL A 126 -2.40 -9.05 -8.82
C VAL A 126 -3.68 -9.87 -8.99
N CYS A 127 -3.77 -10.69 -10.05
CA CYS A 127 -4.93 -11.53 -10.32
C CYS A 127 -5.13 -12.59 -9.24
N GLU A 128 -4.06 -13.28 -8.82
CA GLU A 128 -4.12 -14.25 -7.73
C GLU A 128 -4.58 -13.61 -6.42
N TYR A 129 -4.08 -12.42 -6.11
CA TYR A 129 -4.50 -11.71 -4.92
C TYR A 129 -5.97 -11.28 -5.00
N ASP A 130 -6.42 -10.71 -6.12
CA ASP A 130 -7.79 -10.24 -6.30
C ASP A 130 -8.83 -11.36 -6.21
N ASN A 131 -8.48 -12.57 -6.69
CA ASN A 131 -9.33 -13.75 -6.58
C ASN A 131 -9.61 -14.18 -5.12
N ILE A 132 -8.68 -13.90 -4.21
CA ILE A 132 -8.79 -14.28 -2.79
C ILE A 132 -9.28 -13.11 -1.95
N CYS A 133 -8.76 -11.91 -2.23
CA CYS A 133 -8.98 -10.68 -1.49
C CYS A 133 -9.38 -9.59 -2.49
N PRO A 134 -10.69 -9.34 -2.68
CA PRO A 134 -11.17 -8.41 -3.69
C PRO A 134 -10.60 -7.02 -3.45
N LEU A 135 -9.95 -6.47 -4.47
CA LEU A 135 -9.36 -5.15 -4.44
C LEU A 135 -10.46 -4.09 -4.53
N ASP A 136 -10.34 -3.06 -3.71
CA ASP A 136 -11.18 -1.87 -3.85
C ASP A 136 -10.76 -1.05 -5.09
N ALA A 137 -11.69 -0.21 -5.56
CA ALA A 137 -11.50 0.58 -6.77
C ALA A 137 -10.27 1.51 -6.72
N THR A 138 -9.87 2.00 -5.54
CA THR A 138 -8.68 2.85 -5.44
C THR A 138 -7.41 2.01 -5.61
N ARG A 139 -7.29 0.88 -4.91
CA ARG A 139 -6.14 -0.03 -5.03
C ARG A 139 -5.99 -0.60 -6.45
N GLN A 140 -7.10 -1.01 -7.07
CA GLN A 140 -7.09 -1.47 -8.45
C GLN A 140 -6.59 -0.38 -9.41
N LYS A 141 -6.99 0.88 -9.19
CA LYS A 141 -6.50 2.03 -9.98
C LYS A 141 -5.00 2.26 -9.79
N MET A 142 -4.49 2.15 -8.56
CA MET A 142 -3.06 2.27 -8.26
C MET A 142 -2.23 1.19 -8.98
N LEU A 143 -2.65 -0.08 -8.87
CA LEU A 143 -2.00 -1.22 -9.51
C LEU A 143 -2.03 -1.13 -11.04
N THR A 144 -3.17 -0.73 -11.61
CA THR A 144 -3.30 -0.54 -13.07
C THR A 144 -2.33 0.53 -13.57
N LYS A 145 -2.14 1.60 -12.80
CA LYS A 145 -1.20 2.67 -13.15
C LYS A 145 0.24 2.18 -13.08
N ALA A 146 0.64 1.49 -12.01
CA ALA A 146 1.99 0.94 -11.88
C ALA A 146 2.31 -0.08 -12.97
N LYS A 147 1.34 -0.95 -13.33
CA LYS A 147 1.47 -1.84 -14.50
C LYS A 147 1.72 -1.07 -15.79
N ALA A 148 1.01 0.04 -16.00
CA ALA A 148 1.21 0.89 -17.18
C ALA A 148 2.62 1.53 -17.18
N THR A 149 3.11 1.98 -16.02
CA THR A 149 4.48 2.49 -15.86
C THR A 149 5.52 1.44 -16.20
N LEU A 150 5.39 0.23 -15.65
CA LEU A 150 6.28 -0.91 -15.93
C LEU A 150 6.27 -1.26 -17.42
N ARG A 151 5.08 -1.32 -18.03
CA ARG A 151 4.94 -1.59 -19.47
C ARG A 151 5.58 -0.52 -20.34
N SER A 152 5.48 0.76 -19.96
CA SER A 152 6.18 1.84 -20.66
C SER A 152 7.67 1.61 -20.61
N ARG A 153 8.22 1.37 -19.40
CA ARG A 153 9.65 1.13 -19.19
C ARG A 153 10.20 0.00 -20.07
N VAL A 154 9.51 -1.15 -20.10
CA VAL A 154 9.90 -2.29 -20.96
C VAL A 154 9.86 -1.93 -22.44
N ASN A 155 8.90 -1.11 -22.87
CA ASN A 155 8.75 -0.71 -24.26
C ASN A 155 9.77 0.38 -24.67
N ASP A 156 10.17 1.27 -23.75
CA ASP A 156 11.19 2.30 -23.97
C ASP A 156 12.60 1.68 -24.13
N LEU A 157 12.84 0.50 -23.56
CA LEU A 157 14.11 -0.24 -23.65
C LEU A 157 14.27 -1.05 -24.94
N ARG A 158 13.24 -1.12 -25.80
CA ARG A 158 13.12 -2.08 -26.91
C ARG A 158 13.10 -1.39 -28.27
#